data_AF-A0A512B0Y0-F1
#
_entry.id   AF-A0A512B0Y0-F1
#
_cell.length_a   1.000
_cell.length_b   1.000
_cell.length_c   1.000
_cell.angle_alpha   90.00
_cell.angle_beta   90.00
_cell.angle_gamma   90.00
#
_symmetry.space_group_name_H-M   'P 1'
#
loop_
_entity.id
_entity.type
_entity.pdbx_description
1 polymer ?
#
loop_
_entity_poly.entity_id
_entity_poly.type
_entity_poly.pdbx_seq_one_letter_code
_entity_poly.pdbx_strand_id
1 'polypeptide(L)'
;MAQVGSDDDPRTHFVGLANGQKVYAKRVQLKNPFLKDSYFLLDDSLRFPMSSVRYYQNDNGFFLRISDPYDRDDFAKRTISGRISKFYVSKTFYNNMYSPYGGYGRYGYGGFGGYGYGMPSSRNIYFFTKDDGPLQSYNYENLREALSDNPGSMALLNQYRKGKYVETGMSIAGAAILLYGMSQTFKSYQNGQGGSVAPTVYVGAAVISIPWISGLFKKDKITQAVELYNYERKE
;
A
#
# COMPACT_ATOMS: atom_id res chain seq x y z
N MET A 1 -23.41 33.19 -10.50
CA MET A 1 -22.64 32.19 -11.28
C MET A 1 -21.74 31.46 -10.31
N ALA A 2 -21.99 30.18 -10.02
CA ALA A 2 -21.13 29.40 -9.14
C ALA A 2 -19.94 28.89 -9.95
N GLN A 3 -18.74 29.18 -9.45
CA GLN A 3 -17.48 28.73 -10.01
C GLN A 3 -17.49 27.19 -9.99
N VAL A 4 -17.51 26.56 -11.16
CA VAL A 4 -17.32 25.12 -11.30
C VAL A 4 -15.87 24.87 -10.95
N GLY A 5 -15.58 24.58 -9.68
CA GLY A 5 -14.23 24.23 -9.27
C GLY A 5 -13.77 22.98 -9.99
N SER A 6 -12.49 22.93 -10.31
CA SER A 6 -11.86 21.79 -10.97
C SER A 6 -12.06 20.51 -10.13
N ASP A 7 -12.09 19.36 -10.79
CA ASP A 7 -12.17 18.02 -10.17
C ASP A 7 -11.03 17.73 -9.18
N ASP A 8 -9.99 18.56 -9.18
CA ASP A 8 -8.87 18.53 -8.25
C ASP A 8 -8.97 19.55 -7.10
N ASP A 9 -9.99 20.43 -7.08
CA ASP A 9 -10.22 21.36 -5.97
C ASP A 9 -10.95 20.63 -4.84
N PRO A 10 -10.29 20.37 -3.70
CA PRO A 10 -10.87 19.63 -2.58
C PRO A 10 -12.10 20.31 -1.95
N ARG A 11 -12.38 21.59 -2.28
CA ARG A 11 -13.55 22.33 -1.78
C ARG A 11 -14.81 22.04 -2.57
N THR A 12 -14.70 21.39 -3.73
CA THR A 12 -15.87 21.00 -4.51
C THR A 12 -16.39 19.66 -4.05
N HIS A 13 -17.70 19.58 -3.81
CA HIS A 13 -18.37 18.35 -3.42
C HIS A 13 -19.30 17.91 -4.53
N PHE A 14 -19.16 16.65 -4.93
CA PHE A 14 -19.94 16.10 -6.03
C PHE A 14 -20.01 14.58 -6.01
N VAL A 15 -20.96 14.06 -6.76
CA VAL A 15 -21.09 12.65 -7.09
C VAL A 15 -21.11 12.51 -8.62
N GLY A 16 -20.28 11.60 -9.13
CA GLY A 16 -20.29 11.17 -10.52
C GLY A 16 -21.05 9.85 -10.66
N LEU A 17 -22.11 9.87 -11.45
CA LEU A 17 -23.00 8.74 -11.67
C LEU A 17 -22.51 7.83 -12.82
N ALA A 18 -22.99 6.60 -12.84
CA ALA A 18 -22.65 5.59 -13.85
C ALA A 18 -23.08 5.97 -15.27
N ASN A 19 -24.11 6.80 -15.39
CA ASN A 19 -24.57 7.38 -16.66
C ASN A 19 -23.72 8.57 -17.14
N GLY A 20 -22.63 8.91 -16.43
CA GLY A 20 -21.76 10.04 -16.75
C GLY A 20 -22.21 11.39 -16.18
N GLN A 21 -23.39 11.47 -15.55
CA GLN A 21 -23.86 12.70 -14.94
C GLN A 21 -23.06 13.04 -13.68
N LYS A 22 -22.66 14.30 -13.55
CA LYS A 22 -22.01 14.83 -12.35
C LYS A 22 -22.98 15.75 -11.61
N VAL A 23 -23.21 15.46 -10.33
CA VAL A 23 -24.12 16.21 -9.46
C VAL A 23 -23.31 16.89 -8.38
N TYR A 24 -23.29 18.22 -8.39
CA TYR A 24 -22.62 19.03 -7.37
C TYR A 24 -23.55 19.27 -6.17
N ALA A 25 -22.95 19.35 -4.99
CA ALA A 25 -23.65 19.62 -3.73
C ALA A 25 -22.77 20.49 -2.83
N LYS A 26 -23.32 21.05 -1.76
CA LYS A 26 -22.52 21.63 -0.67
C LYS A 26 -21.96 20.56 0.25
N ARG A 27 -22.62 19.40 0.34
CA ARG A 27 -22.19 18.29 1.20
C ARG A 27 -22.56 16.94 0.58
N VAL A 28 -21.60 16.03 0.55
CA VAL A 28 -21.77 14.63 0.10
C VAL A 28 -21.50 13.70 1.28
N GLN A 29 -22.49 12.89 1.65
CA GLN A 29 -22.39 11.91 2.74
C GLN A 29 -22.69 10.51 2.23
N LEU A 30 -21.81 9.54 2.51
CA LEU A 30 -22.12 8.12 2.35
C LEU A 30 -22.84 7.61 3.61
N LYS A 31 -24.02 7.01 3.43
CA LYS A 31 -24.84 6.43 4.50
C LYS A 31 -24.93 4.93 4.31
N ASN A 32 -24.52 4.19 5.34
CA ASN A 32 -24.55 2.73 5.37
C ASN A 32 -25.51 2.26 6.47
N PRO A 33 -26.84 2.37 6.25
CA PRO A 33 -27.84 1.87 7.21
C PRO A 33 -27.71 0.35 7.38
N PHE A 34 -27.90 -0.14 8.60
CA PHE A 34 -27.64 -1.55 8.94
C PHE A 34 -28.51 -2.57 8.15
N LEU A 35 -29.73 -2.19 7.78
CA LEU A 35 -30.72 -3.07 7.13
C LEU A 35 -31.11 -2.65 5.70
N LYS A 36 -30.49 -1.60 5.16
CA LYS A 36 -30.84 -1.07 3.83
C LYS A 36 -29.59 -0.91 2.98
N ASP A 37 -29.78 -0.78 1.68
CA ASP A 37 -28.67 -0.49 0.77
C ASP A 37 -28.01 0.83 1.12
N SER A 38 -26.69 0.87 0.89
CA SER A 38 -25.90 2.08 1.10
C SER A 38 -26.24 3.12 0.03
N TYR A 39 -26.27 4.39 0.42
CA TYR A 39 -26.63 5.49 -0.47
C TYR A 39 -25.84 6.76 -0.16
N PHE A 40 -25.69 7.60 -1.18
CA PHE A 40 -25.18 8.95 -1.04
C PHE A 40 -26.32 9.92 -0.77
N LEU A 41 -26.11 10.81 0.21
CA LEU A 41 -27.01 11.89 0.57
C LEU A 41 -26.33 13.23 0.25
N LEU A 42 -26.93 13.98 -0.67
CA LEU A 42 -26.47 15.28 -1.14
C LEU A 42 -27.39 16.37 -0.57
N ASP A 43 -26.80 17.38 0.07
CA ASP A 43 -27.51 18.52 0.66
C ASP A 43 -28.76 18.12 1.47
N ASP A 44 -28.63 17.03 2.23
CA ASP A 44 -29.64 16.41 3.10
C ASP A 44 -30.96 15.98 2.42
N SER A 45 -31.06 16.05 1.10
CA SER A 45 -32.33 15.82 0.37
C SER A 45 -32.19 14.84 -0.78
N LEU A 46 -31.19 15.02 -1.63
CA LEU A 46 -30.98 14.20 -2.82
C LEU A 46 -30.30 12.88 -2.47
N ARG A 47 -30.90 11.77 -2.89
CA ARG A 47 -30.40 10.42 -2.60
C ARG A 47 -30.02 9.70 -3.88
N PHE A 48 -28.81 9.15 -3.89
CA PHE A 48 -28.34 8.29 -4.96
C PHE A 48 -27.93 6.93 -4.40
N PRO A 49 -28.43 5.80 -4.93
CA PRO A 49 -27.98 4.49 -4.48
C PRO A 49 -26.47 4.35 -4.76
N MET A 50 -25.73 3.72 -3.84
CA MET A 50 -24.29 3.54 -3.97
C MET A 50 -23.91 2.84 -5.29
N SER A 51 -24.74 1.91 -5.75
CA SER A 51 -24.58 1.20 -7.02
C SER A 51 -24.67 2.08 -8.26
N SER A 52 -25.26 3.28 -8.17
CA SER A 52 -25.31 4.25 -9.27
C SER A 52 -24.11 5.19 -9.33
N VAL A 53 -23.26 5.21 -8.30
CA VAL A 53 -22.12 6.13 -8.18
C VAL A 53 -20.84 5.45 -8.68
N ARG A 54 -20.08 6.14 -9.52
CA ARG A 54 -18.73 5.72 -9.97
C ARG A 54 -17.61 6.40 -9.22
N TYR A 55 -17.80 7.65 -8.84
CA TYR A 55 -16.81 8.41 -8.08
C TYR A 55 -17.51 9.52 -7.30
N TYR A 56 -16.88 10.01 -6.25
CA TYR A 56 -17.39 11.15 -5.51
C TYR A 56 -16.25 11.95 -4.88
N GLN A 57 -16.56 13.18 -4.48
CA GLN A 57 -15.66 14.03 -3.73
C GLN A 57 -16.37 14.65 -2.55
N ASN A 58 -15.72 14.59 -1.39
CA ASN A 58 -16.15 15.24 -0.15
C ASN A 58 -14.93 15.84 0.57
N ASP A 59 -15.13 16.32 1.80
CA ASP A 59 -14.08 16.94 2.63
C ASP A 59 -12.85 16.03 2.85
N ASN A 60 -13.01 14.71 2.73
CA ASN A 60 -11.92 13.74 2.91
C ASN A 60 -11.10 13.51 1.64
N GLY A 61 -11.55 14.02 0.48
CA GLY A 61 -10.88 13.93 -0.81
C GLY A 61 -11.75 13.28 -1.89
N PHE A 62 -11.07 12.89 -2.97
CA PHE A 62 -11.68 12.22 -4.12
C PHE A 62 -11.65 10.69 -3.95
N PHE A 63 -12.73 10.03 -4.32
CA PHE A 63 -12.91 8.61 -4.18
C PHE A 63 -13.42 7.98 -5.48
N LEU A 64 -12.78 6.91 -5.91
CA LEU A 64 -13.17 6.13 -7.08
C LEU A 64 -13.77 4.81 -6.64
N ARG A 65 -14.90 4.43 -7.24
CA ARG A 65 -15.50 3.12 -6.98
C ARG A 65 -14.58 2.03 -7.51
N ILE A 66 -14.36 1.03 -6.69
CA ILE A 66 -13.60 -0.16 -7.03
C ILE A 66 -14.53 -1.36 -7.04
N SER A 67 -14.34 -2.23 -8.03
CA SER A 67 -14.93 -3.56 -8.06
C SER A 67 -13.81 -4.56 -7.77
N ASP A 68 -13.66 -4.96 -6.51
CA ASP A 68 -12.78 -6.07 -6.15
C ASP A 68 -13.54 -7.38 -6.41
N PRO A 69 -12.97 -8.37 -7.13
CA PRO A 69 -13.62 -9.68 -7.30
C PRO A 69 -13.93 -10.42 -5.99
N TYR A 70 -13.34 -10.01 -4.85
CA TYR A 70 -13.46 -10.70 -3.57
C TYR A 70 -14.17 -9.90 -2.47
N ASP A 71 -14.61 -8.67 -2.72
CA ASP A 71 -15.22 -7.82 -1.70
C ASP A 71 -16.40 -7.00 -2.24
N ARG A 72 -17.26 -6.51 -1.34
CA ARG A 72 -18.39 -5.62 -1.71
C ARG A 72 -17.86 -4.38 -2.43
N ASP A 73 -18.68 -3.81 -3.32
CA ASP A 73 -18.44 -2.48 -3.90
C ASP A 73 -17.91 -1.53 -2.81
N ASP A 74 -16.75 -0.93 -3.04
CA ASP A 74 -16.13 0.02 -2.10
C ASP A 74 -15.51 1.18 -2.87
N PHE A 75 -15.02 2.19 -2.14
CA PHE A 75 -14.46 3.40 -2.69
C PHE A 75 -13.01 3.60 -2.26
N ALA A 76 -12.11 3.64 -3.24
CA ALA A 76 -10.70 3.90 -3.00
C ALA A 76 -10.40 5.40 -3.00
N LYS A 77 -9.73 5.89 -1.95
CA LYS A 77 -9.32 7.29 -1.81
C LYS A 77 -8.12 7.59 -2.68
N ARG A 78 -8.19 8.68 -3.45
CA ARG A 78 -7.08 9.19 -4.28
C ARG A 78 -6.00 9.82 -3.40
N THR A 79 -4.75 9.52 -3.71
CA THR A 79 -3.54 10.03 -3.03
C THR A 79 -2.60 10.78 -3.98
N ILE A 80 -2.60 10.42 -5.26
CA ILE A 80 -1.86 11.11 -6.31
C ILE A 80 -2.85 11.33 -7.47
N SER A 81 -2.88 12.54 -8.02
CA SER A 81 -3.63 12.89 -9.24
C SER A 81 -2.64 13.11 -10.38
N GLY A 82 -3.05 12.77 -11.60
CA GLY A 82 -2.25 12.88 -12.83
C GLY A 82 -2.58 11.76 -13.80
N ARG A 83 -1.77 11.64 -14.86
CA ARG A 83 -1.86 10.55 -15.84
C ARG A 83 -1.86 9.18 -15.16
N ILE A 84 -1.05 9.02 -14.12
CA ILE A 84 -1.17 7.94 -13.15
C ILE A 84 -1.84 8.49 -11.91
N SER A 85 -3.11 8.11 -11.70
CA SER A 85 -3.82 8.42 -10.46
C SER A 85 -3.70 7.25 -9.50
N LYS A 86 -3.26 7.49 -8.26
CA LYS A 86 -3.04 6.45 -7.23
C LYS A 86 -4.16 6.50 -6.19
N PHE A 87 -4.69 5.34 -5.85
CA PHE A 87 -5.78 5.18 -4.89
C PHE A 87 -5.42 4.17 -3.80
N TYR A 88 -6.13 4.20 -2.67
CA TYR A 88 -6.03 3.17 -1.64
C TYR A 88 -7.37 2.86 -0.96
N VAL A 89 -7.49 1.63 -0.47
CA VAL A 89 -8.53 1.18 0.48
C VAL A 89 -7.85 0.62 1.72
N SER A 90 -8.33 0.99 2.91
CA SER A 90 -7.87 0.43 4.17
C SER A 90 -8.70 -0.80 4.52
N LYS A 91 -8.11 -2.00 4.46
CA LYS A 91 -8.77 -3.24 4.86
C LYS A 91 -8.27 -3.69 6.23
N THR A 92 -9.19 -4.08 7.10
CA THR A 92 -8.87 -4.69 8.40
C THR A 92 -8.94 -6.20 8.25
N PHE A 93 -7.81 -6.86 8.44
CA PHE A 93 -7.70 -8.31 8.41
C PHE A 93 -7.82 -8.84 9.83
N TYR A 94 -8.84 -9.66 10.07
CA TYR A 94 -8.96 -10.45 11.28
C TYR A 94 -8.20 -11.76 11.07
N ASN A 95 -7.11 -11.92 11.81
CA ASN A 95 -6.35 -13.17 11.76
C ASN A 95 -7.13 -14.24 12.53
N ASN A 96 -8.07 -14.91 11.86
CA ASN A 96 -8.81 -16.03 12.44
C ASN A 96 -7.87 -17.23 12.53
N MET A 97 -7.18 -17.34 13.67
CA MET A 97 -6.26 -18.42 13.96
C MET A 97 -7.05 -19.67 14.37
N TYR A 98 -7.69 -20.32 13.39
CA TYR A 98 -8.18 -21.70 13.55
C TYR A 98 -7.69 -22.54 12.36
N SER A 99 -6.40 -22.85 12.36
CA SER A 99 -5.83 -23.92 11.52
C SER A 99 -5.44 -25.09 12.44
N PRO A 100 -6.17 -26.23 12.40
CA PRO A 100 -5.83 -27.43 13.18
C PRO A 100 -4.56 -28.14 12.72
N TYR A 101 -4.00 -27.74 11.56
CA TYR A 101 -2.76 -28.27 11.04
C TYR A 101 -1.78 -27.13 10.82
N GLY A 102 -0.61 -27.24 11.47
CA GLY A 102 0.47 -26.26 11.41
C GLY A 102 0.89 -25.99 9.97
N GLY A 103 0.54 -24.80 9.48
CA GLY A 103 0.86 -24.34 8.13
C GLY A 103 1.97 -23.31 8.16
N TYR A 104 3.05 -23.60 7.46
CA TYR A 104 4.22 -22.75 7.23
C TYR A 104 3.83 -21.31 6.83
N GLY A 105 4.02 -20.38 7.76
CA GLY A 105 3.91 -18.94 7.51
C GLY A 105 5.08 -18.45 6.65
N ARG A 106 4.87 -18.42 5.34
CA ARG A 106 5.74 -17.71 4.38
C ARG A 106 5.55 -16.21 4.62
N TYR A 107 6.60 -15.53 5.08
CA TYR A 107 6.68 -14.10 5.43
C TYR A 107 6.13 -13.69 6.81
N GLY A 108 6.92 -13.97 7.85
CA GLY A 108 6.76 -13.39 9.18
C GLY A 108 8.11 -13.33 9.89
N TYR A 109 8.76 -12.17 9.82
CA TYR A 109 9.97 -11.87 10.58
C TYR A 109 9.62 -11.75 12.07
N GLY A 110 10.29 -12.53 12.92
CA GLY A 110 10.44 -12.27 14.36
C GLY A 110 9.31 -12.75 15.26
N GLY A 111 9.64 -13.62 16.22
CA GLY A 111 8.79 -13.88 17.37
C GLY A 111 8.99 -15.26 17.96
N PHE A 112 9.87 -15.35 18.95
CA PHE A 112 9.87 -16.42 19.95
C PHE A 112 8.44 -16.65 20.49
N GLY A 113 8.10 -17.91 20.73
CA GLY A 113 6.76 -18.37 21.08
C GLY A 113 6.03 -17.53 22.13
N GLY A 114 4.76 -17.26 21.85
CA GLY A 114 3.82 -16.65 22.77
C GLY A 114 2.42 -16.79 22.20
N TYR A 115 1.52 -17.39 22.97
CA TYR A 115 0.09 -17.47 22.69
C TYR A 115 -0.48 -16.04 22.61
N GLY A 116 -0.50 -15.45 21.41
CA GLY A 116 -1.03 -14.12 21.17
C GLY A 116 -2.32 -14.21 20.37
N TYR A 117 -3.44 -13.80 20.98
CA TYR A 117 -4.65 -13.44 20.23
C TYR A 117 -4.25 -12.47 19.12
N GLY A 118 -4.42 -12.88 17.86
CA GLY A 118 -4.01 -12.08 16.71
C GLY A 118 -4.77 -10.76 16.68
N MET A 119 -4.09 -9.66 16.99
CA MET A 119 -4.67 -8.32 16.84
C MET A 119 -5.10 -8.10 15.39
N PRO A 120 -6.25 -7.43 15.17
CA PRO A 120 -6.64 -7.04 13.82
C PRO A 120 -5.55 -6.15 13.22
N SER A 121 -5.05 -6.54 12.05
CA SER A 121 -4.06 -5.77 11.31
C SER A 121 -4.77 -5.00 10.21
N SER A 122 -4.65 -3.67 10.22
CA SER A 122 -5.15 -2.84 9.13
C SER A 122 -4.04 -2.62 8.11
N ARG A 123 -4.33 -2.88 6.83
CA ARG A 123 -3.39 -2.66 5.73
C ARG A 123 -4.07 -1.92 4.60
N ASN A 124 -3.36 -0.94 4.05
CA ASN A 124 -3.76 -0.26 2.84
C ASN A 124 -3.44 -1.12 1.62
N ILE A 125 -4.44 -1.34 0.78
CA ILE A 125 -4.31 -1.91 -0.56
C ILE A 125 -4.31 -0.73 -1.54
N TYR A 126 -3.32 -0.69 -2.42
CA TYR A 126 -3.11 0.42 -3.35
C TYR A 126 -3.47 0.00 -4.78
N PHE A 127 -4.07 0.94 -5.52
CA PHE A 127 -4.47 0.79 -6.90
C PHE A 127 -4.01 2.01 -7.72
N PHE A 128 -4.03 1.90 -9.04
CA PHE A 128 -3.90 3.05 -9.93
C PHE A 128 -4.75 2.92 -11.20
N THR A 129 -4.96 4.06 -11.85
CA THR A 129 -5.42 4.14 -13.23
C THR A 129 -4.36 4.86 -14.06
N LYS A 130 -4.24 4.52 -15.34
CA LYS A 130 -3.45 5.26 -16.33
C LYS A 130 -4.38 5.94 -17.32
N ASP A 131 -4.27 7.26 -17.46
CA ASP A 131 -5.04 8.09 -18.39
C ASP A 131 -6.56 7.82 -18.26
N ASP A 132 -7.06 7.79 -17.01
CA ASP A 132 -8.45 7.43 -16.64
C ASP A 132 -8.95 6.06 -17.15
N GLY A 133 -8.01 5.17 -17.47
CA GLY A 133 -8.25 3.80 -17.88
C GLY A 133 -8.67 2.85 -16.74
N PRO A 134 -8.62 1.54 -16.97
CA PRO A 134 -9.06 0.55 -15.99
C PRO A 134 -8.21 0.61 -14.71
N LEU A 135 -8.85 0.29 -13.59
CA LEU A 135 -8.20 0.18 -12.29
C LEU A 135 -7.27 -1.03 -12.26
N GLN A 136 -6.03 -0.84 -11.84
CA GLN A 136 -5.01 -1.87 -11.72
C GLN A 136 -4.39 -1.88 -10.32
N SER A 137 -3.92 -3.03 -9.87
CA SER A 137 -3.18 -3.14 -8.60
C SER A 137 -1.87 -2.34 -8.66
N TYR A 138 -1.57 -1.55 -7.62
CA TYR A 138 -0.34 -0.76 -7.54
C TYR A 138 0.85 -1.64 -7.13
N ASN A 139 1.40 -2.36 -8.09
CA ASN A 139 2.57 -3.22 -7.93
C ASN A 139 3.61 -2.93 -9.02
N TYR A 140 4.81 -3.48 -8.86
CA TYR A 140 5.92 -3.24 -9.76
C TYR A 140 5.62 -3.71 -11.19
N GLU A 141 4.95 -4.85 -11.33
CA GLU A 141 4.66 -5.50 -12.60
C GLU A 141 3.74 -4.63 -13.47
N ASN A 142 2.60 -4.21 -12.91
CA ASN A 142 1.63 -3.36 -13.59
C ASN A 142 2.20 -1.95 -13.84
N LEU A 143 2.96 -1.38 -12.90
CA LEU A 143 3.59 -0.08 -13.08
C LEU A 143 4.69 -0.11 -14.14
N ARG A 144 5.44 -1.20 -14.26
CA ARG A 144 6.46 -1.36 -15.29
C ARG A 144 5.84 -1.35 -16.69
N GLU A 145 4.68 -1.98 -16.84
CA GLU A 145 3.92 -1.94 -18.09
C GLU A 145 3.36 -0.53 -18.34
N ALA A 146 2.70 0.04 -17.34
CA ALA A 146 2.06 1.35 -17.44
C ALA A 146 3.06 2.51 -17.67
N LEU A 147 4.28 2.43 -17.15
CA LEU A 147 5.31 3.46 -17.29
C LEU A 147 6.35 3.14 -18.38
N SER A 148 6.11 2.10 -19.19
CA SER A 148 7.06 1.61 -20.20
C SER A 148 7.43 2.64 -21.27
N ASP A 149 6.56 3.61 -21.52
CA ASP A 149 6.73 4.73 -22.44
C ASP A 149 7.59 5.87 -21.88
N ASN A 150 8.08 5.76 -20.63
CA ASN A 150 8.91 6.76 -19.98
C ASN A 150 10.25 6.17 -19.48
N PRO A 151 11.36 6.46 -20.18
CA PRO A 151 12.69 5.94 -19.81
C PRO A 151 13.14 6.35 -18.39
N GLY A 152 12.82 7.56 -17.95
CA GLY A 152 13.21 8.07 -16.62
C GLY A 152 12.50 7.31 -15.49
N SER A 153 11.20 7.13 -15.61
CA SER A 153 10.37 6.36 -14.68
C SER A 153 10.80 4.88 -14.67
N MET A 154 11.12 4.33 -15.83
CA MET A 154 11.64 2.96 -15.95
C MET A 154 13.00 2.78 -15.28
N ALA A 155 13.89 3.79 -15.33
CA ALA A 155 15.16 3.75 -14.60
C ALA A 155 14.93 3.69 -13.08
N LEU A 156 13.98 4.45 -12.55
CA LEU A 156 13.61 4.42 -11.13
C LEU A 156 12.98 3.08 -10.71
N LEU A 157 12.09 2.51 -11.53
CA LEU A 157 11.55 1.17 -11.29
C LEU A 157 12.65 0.10 -11.29
N ASN A 158 13.60 0.18 -12.23
CA ASN A 158 14.73 -0.76 -12.27
C ASN A 158 15.64 -0.61 -11.02
N GLN A 159 15.85 0.61 -10.52
CA GLN A 159 16.56 0.84 -9.27
C GLN A 159 15.82 0.21 -8.08
N TYR A 160 14.50 0.35 -8.02
CA TYR A 160 13.68 -0.31 -7.00
C TYR A 160 13.91 -1.83 -7.00
N ARG A 161 13.82 -2.47 -8.17
CA ARG A 161 14.02 -3.91 -8.31
C ARG A 161 15.43 -4.35 -7.91
N LYS A 162 16.46 -3.63 -8.35
CA LYS A 162 17.85 -3.90 -7.95
C LYS A 162 18.04 -3.77 -6.44
N GLY A 163 17.46 -2.72 -5.83
CA GLY A 163 17.46 -2.53 -4.38
C GLY A 163 16.88 -3.72 -3.63
N LYS A 164 15.73 -4.25 -4.09
CA LYS A 164 15.08 -5.43 -3.47
C LYS A 164 15.95 -6.68 -3.52
N TYR A 165 16.68 -6.91 -4.62
CA TYR A 165 17.62 -8.04 -4.70
C TYR A 165 18.80 -7.85 -3.75
N VAL A 166 19.35 -6.63 -3.65
CA VAL A 166 20.45 -6.33 -2.72
C VAL A 166 19.99 -6.48 -1.28
N GLU A 167 18.82 -5.97 -0.89
CA GLU A 167 18.22 -6.15 0.44
C GLU A 167 18.06 -7.64 0.79
N THR A 168 17.54 -8.42 -0.15
CA THR A 168 17.35 -9.87 0.04
C THR A 168 18.70 -10.58 0.21
N GLY A 169 19.68 -10.28 -0.64
CA GLY A 169 21.03 -10.84 -0.55
C GLY A 169 21.73 -10.49 0.76
N MET A 170 21.66 -9.22 1.19
CA MET A 170 22.20 -8.78 2.48
C MET A 170 21.53 -9.47 3.67
N SER A 171 20.20 -9.68 3.61
CA SER A 171 19.48 -10.38 4.66
C SER A 171 19.93 -11.84 4.79
N ILE A 172 20.08 -12.53 3.66
CA ILE A 172 20.58 -13.92 3.63
C ILE A 172 22.03 -13.99 4.14
N ALA A 173 22.90 -13.09 3.66
CA ALA A 173 24.30 -13.04 4.09
C ALA A 173 24.41 -12.72 5.60
N GLY A 174 23.67 -11.73 6.09
CA GLY A 174 23.63 -11.36 7.49
C GLY A 174 23.13 -12.51 8.38
N ALA A 175 22.09 -13.24 7.96
CA ALA A 175 21.61 -14.41 8.68
C ALA A 175 22.66 -15.52 8.74
N ALA A 176 23.36 -15.79 7.63
CA ALA A 176 24.44 -16.78 7.60
C ALA A 176 25.60 -16.39 8.54
N ILE A 177 26.04 -15.13 8.51
CA ILE A 177 27.10 -14.59 9.39
C ILE A 177 26.68 -14.70 10.86
N LEU A 178 25.43 -14.34 11.17
CA LEU A 178 24.89 -14.39 12.52
C LEU A 178 24.85 -15.83 13.05
N LEU A 179 24.33 -16.78 12.27
CA LEU A 179 24.31 -18.20 12.65
C LEU A 179 25.71 -18.77 12.84
N TYR A 180 26.65 -18.39 11.97
CA TYR A 180 28.06 -18.76 12.10
C TYR A 180 28.67 -18.24 13.41
N GLY A 181 28.48 -16.95 13.72
CA GLY A 181 28.96 -16.34 14.96
C GLY A 181 28.33 -16.93 16.22
N MET A 182 27.05 -17.26 16.18
CA MET A 182 26.37 -17.97 17.26
C MET A 182 27.01 -19.35 17.48
N SER A 183 27.26 -20.11 16.41
CA SER A 183 27.89 -21.44 16.52
C SER A 183 29.29 -21.37 17.15
N GLN A 184 30.08 -20.33 16.83
CA GLN A 184 31.38 -20.09 17.44
C GLN A 184 31.27 -19.70 18.93
N THR A 185 30.29 -18.87 19.26
CA THR A 185 29.99 -18.47 20.65
C THR A 185 29.62 -19.70 21.49
N PHE A 186 28.75 -20.58 20.98
CA PHE A 186 28.38 -21.83 21.66
C PHE A 186 29.57 -22.77 21.87
N LYS A 187 30.42 -22.95 20.85
CA LYS A 187 31.64 -23.77 20.97
C LYS A 187 32.62 -23.21 21.99
N SER A 188 32.80 -21.88 22.03
CA SER A 188 33.68 -21.22 23.01
C SER A 188 33.17 -21.43 24.44
N TYR A 189 31.85 -21.34 24.63
CA TYR A 189 31.18 -21.62 25.90
C TYR A 189 31.36 -23.08 26.35
N GLN A 190 31.23 -24.04 25.43
CA GLN A 190 31.46 -25.47 25.72
C GLN A 190 32.92 -25.79 26.06
N ASN A 191 33.88 -25.06 25.48
CA ASN A 191 35.31 -25.27 25.70
C ASN A 191 35.85 -24.57 26.96
N GLY A 192 34.98 -24.00 27.81
CA GLY A 192 35.39 -23.35 29.07
C GLY A 192 36.10 -22.01 28.89
N GLN A 193 36.13 -21.46 27.67
CA GLN A 193 36.59 -20.09 27.42
C GLN A 193 35.46 -19.12 27.81
N GLY A 194 35.78 -18.11 28.61
CA GLY A 194 34.82 -17.15 29.17
C GLY A 194 33.86 -16.58 28.11
N GLY A 195 32.60 -16.37 28.50
CA GLY A 195 31.45 -16.10 27.64
C GLY A 195 31.48 -14.80 26.83
N SER A 196 32.44 -14.65 25.91
CA SER A 196 32.50 -13.57 24.95
C SER A 196 31.69 -13.91 23.70
N VAL A 197 30.73 -13.06 23.35
CA VAL A 197 29.99 -13.15 22.09
C VAL A 197 30.95 -12.92 20.92
N ALA A 198 30.91 -13.79 19.91
CA ALA A 198 31.77 -13.64 18.74
C ALA A 198 31.50 -12.30 18.01
N PRO A 199 32.53 -11.55 17.60
CA PRO A 199 32.37 -10.28 16.87
C PRO A 199 31.47 -10.39 15.62
N THR A 200 31.48 -11.57 14.98
CA THR A 200 30.64 -11.92 13.83
C THR A 200 29.14 -11.86 14.12
N VAL A 201 28.72 -12.11 15.37
CA VAL A 201 27.32 -11.94 15.79
C VAL A 201 26.89 -10.48 15.67
N TYR A 202 27.72 -9.56 16.16
CA TYR A 202 27.44 -8.12 16.07
C TYR A 202 27.44 -7.63 14.62
N VAL A 203 28.39 -8.11 13.80
CA VAL A 203 28.41 -7.81 12.36
C VAL A 203 27.16 -8.33 11.65
N GLY A 204 26.76 -9.57 11.93
CA GLY A 204 25.54 -10.16 11.37
C GLY A 204 24.29 -9.36 11.74
N ALA A 205 24.15 -8.99 13.02
CA ALA A 205 23.04 -8.17 13.50
C ALA A 205 23.03 -6.77 12.83
N ALA A 206 24.18 -6.13 12.71
CA ALA A 206 24.31 -4.84 12.04
C ALA A 206 23.87 -4.93 10.57
N VAL A 207 24.37 -5.93 9.82
CA VAL A 207 24.05 -6.11 8.39
C VAL A 207 22.55 -6.35 8.17
N ILE A 208 21.92 -7.19 9.01
CA ILE A 208 20.46 -7.47 8.93
C ILE A 208 19.63 -6.21 9.19
N SER A 209 20.13 -5.26 9.99
CA SER A 209 19.38 -4.04 10.34
C SER A 209 19.37 -2.97 9.25
N ILE A 210 20.32 -3.00 8.29
CA ILE A 210 20.50 -1.96 7.26
C ILE A 210 19.23 -1.73 6.40
N PRO A 211 18.53 -2.76 5.89
CA PRO A 211 17.31 -2.56 5.12
C PRO A 211 16.21 -1.83 5.92
N TRP A 212 16.09 -2.15 7.22
CA TRP A 212 15.03 -1.59 8.06
C TRP A 212 15.22 -0.08 8.26
N ILE A 213 16.46 0.33 8.58
CA ILE A 213 16.78 1.74 8.83
C ILE A 213 16.73 2.55 7.52
N SER A 214 17.15 1.97 6.40
CA SER A 214 17.13 2.69 5.12
C SER A 214 15.72 2.95 4.59
N GLY A 215 14.74 2.12 4.95
CA GLY A 215 13.33 2.30 4.63
C GLY A 215 12.64 3.44 5.38
N LEU A 216 13.18 3.90 6.52
CA LEU A 216 12.57 4.94 7.34
C LEU A 216 12.75 6.36 6.76
N PHE A 217 13.79 6.59 5.95
CA PHE A 217 14.18 7.94 5.52
C PHE A 217 14.09 8.19 4.01
N LYS A 218 13.77 7.18 3.20
CA LYS A 218 13.75 7.31 1.73
C LYS A 218 12.33 7.13 1.20
N LYS A 219 11.84 8.12 0.43
CA LYS A 219 10.66 7.94 -0.43
C LYS A 219 10.88 6.72 -1.33
N ASP A 220 9.89 5.84 -1.40
CA ASP A 220 9.96 4.66 -2.25
C ASP A 220 10.18 5.06 -3.73
N LYS A 221 11.11 4.37 -4.39
CA LYS A 221 11.47 4.56 -5.80
C LYS A 221 10.30 4.31 -6.74
N ILE A 222 9.34 3.45 -6.35
CA ILE A 222 8.07 3.30 -7.09
C ILE A 222 7.28 4.61 -7.11
N THR A 223 7.18 5.29 -5.96
CA THR A 223 6.45 6.56 -5.88
C THR A 223 7.15 7.65 -6.68
N GLN A 224 8.49 7.71 -6.62
CA GLN A 224 9.29 8.64 -7.45
C GLN A 224 9.07 8.41 -8.95
N ALA A 225 8.99 7.15 -9.40
CA ALA A 225 8.73 6.83 -10.80
C ALA A 225 7.36 7.35 -11.26
N VAL A 226 6.33 7.20 -10.41
CA VAL A 226 5.00 7.72 -10.70
C VAL A 226 4.97 9.25 -10.70
N GLU A 227 5.62 9.90 -9.72
CA GLU A 227 5.74 11.36 -9.66
C GLU A 227 6.44 11.92 -10.92
N LEU A 228 7.54 11.30 -11.36
CA LEU A 228 8.27 11.68 -12.56
C LEU A 228 7.40 11.55 -13.82
N TYR A 229 6.70 10.41 -13.97
CA TYR A 229 5.78 10.20 -15.10
C TYR A 229 4.68 11.25 -15.18
N ASN A 230 4.11 11.62 -14.04
CA ASN A 230 3.06 12.64 -13.96
C ASN A 230 3.58 14.06 -14.22
N TYR A 231 4.88 14.31 -14.01
CA TYR A 231 5.49 15.61 -14.19
C TYR A 231 5.80 15.92 -15.67
N GLU A 232 6.34 14.96 -16.41
CA GLU A 232 6.87 15.16 -17.78
C GLU A 232 5.82 15.49 -18.87
N ARG A 233 4.53 15.59 -18.54
CA ARG A 233 3.46 15.92 -19.51
C ARG A 233 2.49 17.01 -19.05
N LYS A 234 2.88 17.87 -18.11
CA LYS A 234 2.08 19.07 -17.75
C LYS A 234 2.18 20.22 -18.78
N GLU A 235 2.48 19.92 -20.04
CA GLU A 235 2.48 20.88 -21.15
C GLU A 235 1.15 20.88 -21.90
#